data_AF-A0A422NRW0-F1
#
_entry.id   AF-A0A422NRW0-F1
#
_cell.length_a   1.000
_cell.length_b   1.000
_cell.length_c   1.000
_cell.angle_alpha   90.00
_cell.angle_beta   90.00
_cell.angle_gamma   90.00
#
_symmetry.space_group_name_H-M   'P 1'
#
loop_
_entity.id
_entity.type
_entity.pdbx_description
1 polymer ?
#
loop_
_entity_poly.entity_id
_entity_poly.type
_entity_poly.pdbx_seq_one_letter_code
_entity_poly.pdbx_strand_id
1 'polypeptide(L)'
;MATLELPLLAKLWFLLTAPVVLIDGVFVLTRSSSPSVPHPLADTPPFNWWVLYATYDRRYAPNDDAFVVVQSWMNMLEVALGILALVLSHRGSVVEGLQLALVVSVMTLYKTVLYLAMEVVEGGKYTKHNSTFDTLMMTVLPSSFWIIVPAMLIVQCGRRLSGAVPGSKAAPQKRKKIG
;
A
#
# COMPACT_ATOMS: atom_id res chain seq x y z
N MET A 1 -2.16 -14.66 -25.06
CA MET A 1 -1.02 -13.81 -24.65
C MET A 1 -1.55 -12.73 -23.72
N ALA A 2 -0.90 -12.48 -22.58
CA ALA A 2 -1.27 -11.34 -21.75
C ALA A 2 -0.88 -10.05 -22.49
N THR A 3 -1.80 -9.09 -22.62
CA THR A 3 -1.49 -7.80 -23.22
C THR A 3 -0.47 -7.06 -22.36
N LEU A 4 0.55 -6.49 -23.00
CA LEU A 4 1.57 -5.70 -22.33
C LEU A 4 0.99 -4.31 -22.02
N GLU A 5 0.23 -4.24 -20.94
CA GLU A 5 -0.41 -3.03 -20.42
C GLU A 5 -0.47 -3.10 -18.89
N LEU A 6 -0.55 -1.94 -18.24
CA LEU A 6 -0.82 -1.87 -16.81
C LEU A 6 -2.25 -2.37 -16.51
N PRO A 7 -2.47 -3.24 -15.49
CA PRO A 7 -3.80 -3.80 -15.22
C PRO A 7 -4.81 -2.73 -14.87
N LEU A 8 -6.04 -2.90 -15.34
CA LEU A 8 -7.15 -2.02 -14.93
C LEU A 8 -7.25 -1.95 -13.41
N LEU A 9 -7.09 -3.08 -12.72
CA LEU A 9 -7.08 -3.10 -11.26
C LEU A 9 -5.96 -2.22 -10.68
N ALA A 10 -4.75 -2.22 -11.25
CA ALA A 10 -3.66 -1.35 -10.80
C ALA A 10 -3.97 0.13 -11.06
N LYS A 11 -4.54 0.44 -12.23
CA LYS A 11 -4.97 1.79 -12.60
C LYS A 11 -5.98 2.33 -11.59
N LEU A 12 -7.06 1.57 -11.36
CA LEU A 12 -8.10 1.93 -10.41
C LEU A 12 -7.56 2.00 -8.98
N TRP A 13 -6.75 1.04 -8.58
CA TRP A 13 -6.14 1.01 -7.25
C TRP A 13 -5.35 2.28 -6.97
N PHE A 14 -4.33 2.60 -7.78
CA PHE A 14 -3.49 3.77 -7.52
C PHE A 14 -4.25 5.09 -7.62
N LEU A 15 -5.27 5.20 -8.48
CA LEU A 15 -6.11 6.40 -8.57
C LEU A 15 -7.02 6.57 -7.35
N LEU A 16 -7.66 5.48 -6.91
CA LEU A 16 -8.66 5.53 -5.84
C LEU A 16 -8.04 5.56 -4.45
N THR A 17 -6.89 4.89 -4.24
CA THR A 17 -6.23 4.87 -2.93
C THR A 17 -5.34 6.07 -2.70
N ALA A 18 -4.81 6.73 -3.74
CA ALA A 18 -4.02 7.95 -3.61
C ALA A 18 -4.67 9.02 -2.69
N PRO A 19 -5.93 9.45 -2.90
CA PRO A 19 -6.55 10.43 -2.00
C PRO A 19 -6.68 9.89 -0.56
N VAL A 20 -7.07 8.63 -0.38
CA VAL A 20 -7.22 8.02 0.95
C VAL A 20 -5.90 8.01 1.72
N VAL A 21 -4.82 7.57 1.06
CA VAL A 21 -3.48 7.47 1.65
C VAL A 21 -2.86 8.86 1.86
N LEU A 22 -3.16 9.83 1.00
CA LEU A 22 -2.76 11.23 1.20
C LEU A 22 -3.45 11.84 2.41
N ILE A 23 -4.77 11.65 2.56
CA ILE A 23 -5.52 12.13 3.73
C ILE A 23 -4.94 11.52 5.00
N ASP A 24 -4.70 10.21 4.99
CA ASP A 24 -4.08 9.48 6.09
C ASP A 24 -2.73 10.06 6.50
N GLY A 25 -1.82 10.23 5.54
CA GLY A 25 -0.50 10.79 5.82
C GLY A 25 -0.56 12.26 6.26
N VAL A 26 -1.40 13.10 5.64
CA VAL A 26 -1.57 14.50 6.05
C VAL A 26 -2.15 14.58 7.45
N PHE A 27 -3.14 13.75 7.79
CA PHE A 27 -3.70 13.68 9.14
C PHE A 27 -2.61 13.39 10.18
N VAL A 28 -1.83 12.33 9.97
CA VAL A 28 -0.75 11.98 10.91
C VAL A 28 0.37 13.02 10.93
N LEU A 29 0.76 13.60 9.80
CA LEU A 29 1.89 14.53 9.74
C LEU A 29 1.56 15.95 10.24
N THR A 30 0.28 16.32 10.28
CA THR A 30 -0.15 17.65 10.76
C THR A 30 -0.64 17.64 12.22
N ARG A 31 -0.79 16.47 12.84
CA ARG A 31 -1.22 16.36 14.24
C ARG A 31 -0.09 16.62 15.24
N SER A 32 -0.46 17.07 16.44
CA SER A 32 0.46 17.31 17.55
C SER A 32 0.89 16.01 18.25
N SER A 33 2.10 16.00 18.81
CA SER A 33 2.54 14.93 19.71
C SER A 33 1.90 15.03 21.10
N SER A 34 1.33 16.18 21.46
CA SER A 34 0.66 16.37 22.75
C SER A 34 -0.82 15.95 22.69
N PRO A 35 -1.30 15.04 23.56
CA PRO A 35 -2.70 14.62 23.60
C PRO A 35 -3.70 15.73 23.94
N SER A 36 -3.22 16.82 24.56
CA SER A 36 -4.05 17.96 24.96
C SER A 36 -4.37 18.93 23.83
N VAL A 37 -3.72 18.79 22.67
CA VAL A 37 -3.88 19.68 21.52
C VAL A 37 -4.77 18.99 20.49
N PRO A 38 -5.97 19.53 20.19
CA PRO A 38 -6.83 19.01 19.14
C PRO A 38 -6.14 19.00 17.77
N HIS A 39 -6.58 18.09 16.89
CA HIS A 39 -6.09 18.07 15.51
C HIS A 39 -6.47 19.38 14.79
N PRO A 40 -5.54 20.05 14.08
CA PRO A 40 -5.83 21.34 13.42
C PRO A 40 -6.92 21.25 12.35
N LEU A 41 -7.07 20.07 11.73
CA LEU A 41 -8.10 19.77 10.73
C LEU A 41 -9.30 18.99 11.29
N ALA A 42 -9.50 18.94 12.61
CA ALA A 42 -10.51 18.08 13.24
C ALA A 42 -11.93 18.27 12.68
N ASP A 43 -12.31 19.51 12.40
CA ASP A 43 -13.64 19.88 11.89
C ASP A 43 -13.70 20.01 10.36
N THR A 44 -12.63 19.62 9.65
CA THR A 44 -12.51 19.76 8.19
C THR A 44 -12.73 18.43 7.49
N PRO A 45 -13.77 18.25 6.67
CA PRO A 45 -13.91 17.05 5.85
C PRO A 45 -12.77 16.92 4.83
N PRO A 46 -12.24 15.71 4.58
CA PRO A 46 -12.62 14.41 5.17
C PRO A 46 -11.86 14.04 6.46
N PHE A 47 -11.01 14.92 7.01
CA PHE A 47 -10.16 14.64 8.17
C PHE A 47 -10.96 14.35 9.46
N ASN A 48 -12.18 14.89 9.58
CA ASN A 48 -13.09 14.56 10.66
C ASN A 48 -13.41 13.05 10.75
N TRP A 49 -13.39 12.31 9.63
CA TRP A 49 -13.53 10.84 9.65
C TRP A 49 -12.30 10.14 10.21
N TRP A 50 -11.10 10.71 10.02
CA TRP A 50 -9.88 10.20 10.66
C TRP A 50 -9.83 10.51 12.15
N VAL A 51 -10.41 11.63 12.60
CA VAL A 51 -10.62 11.87 14.04
C VAL A 51 -11.50 10.79 14.65
N LEU A 52 -12.60 10.40 13.97
CA LEU A 52 -13.42 9.28 14.39
C LEU A 52 -12.63 7.97 14.38
N TYR A 53 -11.86 7.70 13.32
CA TYR A 53 -11.03 6.49 13.22
C TYR A 53 -10.00 6.39 14.36
N ALA A 54 -9.41 7.52 14.77
CA ALA A 54 -8.46 7.58 15.88
C ALA A 54 -9.05 7.18 17.25
N THR A 55 -10.38 7.09 17.36
CA THR A 55 -11.04 6.51 18.56
C THR A 55 -10.95 4.99 18.59
N TYR A 56 -10.86 4.34 17.42
CA TYR A 56 -10.69 2.90 17.27
C TYR A 56 -9.22 2.50 17.26
N ASP A 57 -8.39 3.14 16.44
CA ASP A 57 -6.94 2.97 16.46
C ASP A 57 -6.28 4.20 17.08
N ARG A 58 -5.94 4.08 18.36
CA ARG A 58 -5.33 5.18 19.12
C ARG A 58 -3.91 5.52 18.67
N ARG A 59 -3.29 4.73 17.80
CA ARG A 59 -2.02 5.08 17.16
C ARG A 59 -2.17 6.37 16.33
N TYR A 60 -3.39 6.65 15.86
CA TYR A 60 -3.78 7.89 15.15
C TYR A 60 -4.18 9.06 16.06
N ALA A 61 -4.24 8.89 17.40
CA ALA A 61 -4.62 9.98 18.32
C ALA A 61 -3.46 10.99 18.57
N PRO A 62 -2.51 10.80 19.52
CA PRO A 62 -1.31 11.65 19.62
C PRO A 62 -0.11 11.12 18.79
N ASN A 63 0.74 12.02 18.28
CA ASN A 63 2.02 11.70 17.59
C ASN A 63 3.12 11.29 18.59
N ASP A 64 2.82 10.37 19.50
CA ASP A 64 3.77 9.81 20.48
C ASP A 64 4.36 8.46 20.05
N ASP A 65 3.90 7.94 18.90
CA ASP A 65 4.34 6.70 18.28
C ASP A 65 5.14 6.98 17.00
N ALA A 66 6.43 6.63 17.01
CA ALA A 66 7.31 6.87 15.85
C ALA A 66 6.95 5.99 14.65
N PHE A 67 6.35 4.82 14.86
CA PHE A 67 6.05 3.88 13.79
C PHE A 67 4.99 4.47 12.85
N VAL A 68 3.89 5.01 13.37
CA VAL A 68 2.85 5.61 12.52
C VAL A 68 3.35 6.86 11.77
N VAL A 69 4.19 7.69 12.39
CA VAL A 69 4.78 8.87 11.73
C VAL A 69 5.65 8.46 10.54
N VAL A 70 6.50 7.45 10.72
CA VAL A 70 7.34 6.91 9.65
C VAL A 70 6.48 6.26 8.56
N GLN A 71 5.45 5.49 8.93
CA GLN A 71 4.49 4.92 7.99
C GLN A 71 3.81 6.01 7.13
N SER A 72 3.46 7.15 7.71
CA SER A 72 2.85 8.26 6.98
C SER A 72 3.80 8.93 5.97
N TRP A 73 5.09 9.02 6.27
CA TRP A 73 6.09 9.44 5.26
C TRP A 73 6.22 8.42 4.13
N MET A 74 6.24 7.13 4.47
CA MET A 74 6.28 6.05 3.49
C MET A 74 5.00 6.01 2.63
N ASN A 75 3.85 6.38 3.19
CA ASN A 75 2.59 6.57 2.47
C ASN A 75 2.71 7.65 1.40
N MET A 76 3.34 8.80 1.70
CA MET A 76 3.55 9.87 0.71
C MET A 76 4.42 9.39 -0.46
N LEU A 77 5.50 8.66 -0.15
CA LEU A 77 6.37 8.08 -1.17
C LEU A 77 5.62 7.05 -2.01
N GLU A 78 4.85 6.17 -1.38
CA GLU A 78 4.06 5.14 -2.07
C GLU A 78 3.06 5.76 -3.06
N VAL A 79 2.35 6.82 -2.66
CA VAL A 79 1.45 7.54 -3.57
C VAL A 79 2.22 8.14 -4.74
N ALA A 80 3.33 8.83 -4.49
CA ALA A 80 4.13 9.43 -5.55
C ALA A 80 4.60 8.39 -6.58
N LEU A 81 5.08 7.23 -6.11
CA LEU A 81 5.52 6.13 -6.97
C LEU A 81 4.34 5.46 -7.71
N GLY A 82 3.20 5.29 -7.05
CA GLY A 82 1.98 4.76 -7.67
C GLY A 82 1.49 5.65 -8.82
N ILE A 83 1.45 6.97 -8.62
CA ILE A 83 1.10 7.93 -9.67
C ILE A 83 2.14 7.93 -10.79
N LEU A 84 3.44 7.85 -10.46
CA LEU A 84 4.49 7.73 -11.47
C LEU A 84 4.31 6.47 -12.33
N ALA A 85 3.93 5.34 -11.74
CA ALA A 85 3.65 4.10 -12.48
C ALA A 85 2.51 4.30 -13.50
N LEU A 86 1.45 5.03 -13.13
CA LEU A 86 0.36 5.39 -14.04
C LEU A 86 0.85 6.28 -15.18
N VAL A 87 1.64 7.31 -14.87
CA VAL A 87 2.17 8.26 -15.86
C VAL A 87 3.08 7.56 -16.85
N LEU A 88 4.01 6.73 -16.37
CA LEU A 88 4.91 5.94 -17.23
C LEU A 88 4.11 5.02 -18.16
N SER A 89 3.15 4.27 -17.62
CA SER A 89 2.30 3.41 -18.45
C SER A 89 1.49 4.19 -19.48
N HIS A 90 1.00 5.38 -19.14
CA HIS A 90 0.23 6.21 -20.06
C HIS A 90 1.11 6.82 -21.17
N ARG A 91 2.37 7.11 -20.87
CA ARG A 91 3.35 7.65 -21.83
C ARG A 91 4.01 6.60 -22.74
N GLY A 92 3.60 5.33 -22.64
CA GLY A 92 4.13 4.23 -23.45
C GLY A 92 5.30 3.46 -22.82
N SER A 93 5.83 3.90 -21.68
CA SER A 93 6.83 3.18 -20.87
C SER A 93 6.16 2.12 -19.99
N VAL A 94 5.52 1.14 -20.65
CA VAL A 94 4.65 0.17 -19.98
C VAL A 94 5.43 -0.80 -19.11
N VAL A 95 6.63 -1.22 -19.51
CA VAL A 95 7.44 -2.16 -18.72
C VAL A 95 7.88 -1.52 -17.42
N GLU A 96 8.37 -0.29 -17.48
CA GLU A 96 8.76 0.52 -16.33
C GLU A 96 7.56 0.79 -15.41
N GLY A 97 6.40 1.11 -16.01
CA GLY A 97 5.14 1.26 -15.27
C GLY A 97 4.72 -0.02 -14.54
N LEU A 98 4.85 -1.18 -15.18
CA LEU A 98 4.56 -2.49 -14.57
C LEU A 98 5.54 -2.84 -13.45
N GLN A 99 6.84 -2.57 -13.64
CA GLN A 99 7.87 -2.78 -12.62
C GLN A 99 7.60 -1.91 -11.40
N LEU A 100 7.31 -0.63 -11.61
CA LEU A 100 7.04 0.28 -10.51
C LEU A 100 5.73 -0.07 -9.79
N ALA A 101 4.68 -0.43 -10.53
CA ALA A 101 3.43 -0.93 -9.96
C ALA A 101 3.63 -2.19 -9.10
N LEU A 102 4.49 -3.11 -9.55
CA LEU A 102 4.88 -4.30 -8.79
C LEU A 102 5.56 -3.89 -7.47
N VAL A 103 6.56 -3.01 -7.53
CA VAL A 103 7.31 -2.53 -6.35
C VAL A 103 6.38 -1.88 -5.34
N VAL A 104 5.54 -0.93 -5.79
CA VAL A 104 4.56 -0.23 -4.94
C VAL A 104 3.61 -1.23 -4.30
N SER A 105 3.12 -2.22 -5.04
CA SER A 105 2.23 -3.26 -4.49
C SER A 105 2.92 -4.12 -3.43
N VAL A 106 4.21 -4.44 -3.60
CA VAL A 106 5.01 -5.13 -2.56
C VAL A 106 5.15 -4.25 -1.32
N MET A 107 5.42 -2.95 -1.49
CA MET A 107 5.49 -2.00 -0.37
C MET A 107 4.19 -1.93 0.42
N THR A 108 3.04 -1.79 -0.27
CA THR A 108 1.72 -1.73 0.38
C THR A 108 1.41 -3.03 1.14
N LEU A 109 1.69 -4.19 0.55
CA LEU A 109 1.49 -5.48 1.21
C LEU A 109 2.38 -5.58 2.45
N TYR A 110 3.68 -5.32 2.29
CA TYR A 110 4.67 -5.45 3.35
C TYR A 110 4.35 -4.54 4.53
N LYS A 111 4.04 -3.26 4.29
CA LYS A 111 3.73 -2.32 5.37
C LYS A 111 2.45 -2.70 6.12
N THR A 112 1.45 -3.25 5.42
CA THR A 112 0.20 -3.68 6.05
C THR A 112 0.41 -4.90 6.93
N VAL A 113 1.22 -5.87 6.46
CA VAL A 113 1.65 -7.00 7.29
C VAL A 113 2.45 -6.52 8.51
N LEU A 114 3.35 -5.55 8.31
CA LEU A 114 4.13 -4.98 9.41
C LEU A 114 3.24 -4.26 10.43
N TYR A 115 2.24 -3.49 10.00
CA TYR A 115 1.25 -2.85 10.87
C TYR A 115 0.51 -3.89 11.74
N LEU A 116 0.03 -4.99 11.14
CA LEU A 116 -0.62 -6.07 11.88
C LEU A 116 0.33 -6.80 12.82
N ALA A 117 1.59 -7.01 12.41
CA ALA A 117 2.61 -7.61 13.26
C ALA A 117 2.91 -6.73 14.48
N MET A 118 3.02 -5.41 14.30
CA MET A 118 3.16 -4.46 15.40
C MET A 118 1.99 -4.55 16.37
N GLU A 119 0.76 -4.67 15.87
CA GLU A 119 -0.42 -4.80 16.74
C GLU A 119 -0.36 -6.04 17.64
N VAL A 120 0.14 -7.16 17.12
CA VAL A 120 0.35 -8.39 17.89
C VAL A 120 1.51 -8.24 18.89
N VAL A 121 2.65 -7.69 18.45
CA VAL A 121 3.85 -7.53 19.28
C VAL A 121 3.62 -6.55 20.44
N GLU A 122 2.84 -5.50 20.22
CA GLU A 122 2.48 -4.51 21.24
C GLU A 122 1.32 -4.97 22.14
N GLY A 123 0.79 -6.18 21.94
CA GLY A 123 -0.30 -6.73 22.74
C GLY A 123 -1.60 -5.93 22.62
N GLY A 124 -1.89 -5.40 21.43
CA GLY A 124 -3.08 -4.60 21.19
C GLY A 124 -3.05 -3.21 21.83
N LYS A 125 -1.85 -2.64 22.08
CA LYS A 125 -1.65 -1.38 22.82
C LYS A 125 -2.65 -0.28 22.43
N TYR A 126 -2.97 -0.17 21.14
CA TYR A 126 -3.82 0.88 20.59
C TYR A 126 -5.24 0.46 20.23
N THR A 127 -5.54 -0.84 20.12
CA THR A 127 -6.87 -1.32 19.70
C THR A 127 -7.58 -2.24 20.70
N LYS A 128 -6.91 -2.71 21.76
CA LYS A 128 -7.48 -3.69 22.72
C LYS A 128 -8.74 -3.23 23.46
N HIS A 129 -9.01 -1.92 23.46
CA HIS A 129 -10.23 -1.36 24.06
C HIS A 129 -11.46 -1.52 23.17
N ASN A 130 -11.29 -1.88 21.90
CA ASN A 130 -12.37 -2.07 20.95
C ASN A 130 -13.14 -3.36 21.24
N SER A 131 -14.43 -3.36 20.90
CA SER A 131 -15.19 -4.61 20.85
C SER A 131 -14.66 -5.52 19.74
N THR A 132 -15.01 -6.81 19.78
CA THR A 132 -14.70 -7.74 18.68
C THR A 132 -15.27 -7.27 17.35
N PHE A 133 -16.47 -6.69 17.36
CA PHE A 133 -17.10 -6.16 16.16
C PHE A 133 -16.35 -4.94 15.60
N ASP A 134 -15.99 -4.00 16.47
CA ASP A 134 -15.21 -2.82 16.07
C ASP A 134 -13.83 -3.21 15.53
N THR A 135 -13.18 -4.19 16.17
CA THR A 135 -11.89 -4.73 15.71
C THR A 135 -12.01 -5.33 14.32
N LEU A 136 -13.07 -6.12 14.08
CA LEU A 136 -13.34 -6.73 12.78
C LEU A 136 -13.58 -5.67 11.70
N MET A 137 -14.39 -4.65 11.99
CA MET A 137 -14.78 -3.63 11.02
C MET A 137 -13.69 -2.58 10.77
N MET A 138 -12.97 -2.14 11.81
CA MET A 138 -12.04 -1.00 11.73
C MET A 138 -10.59 -1.41 11.54
N THR A 139 -10.23 -2.66 11.88
CA THR A 139 -8.84 -3.15 11.75
C THR A 139 -8.74 -4.28 10.73
N VAL A 140 -9.49 -5.37 10.92
CA VAL A 140 -9.31 -6.59 10.11
C VAL A 140 -9.80 -6.41 8.68
N LEU A 141 -11.01 -5.87 8.49
CA LEU A 141 -11.59 -5.70 7.16
C LEU A 141 -10.76 -4.74 6.27
N PRO A 142 -10.37 -3.53 6.73
CA PRO A 142 -9.54 -2.63 5.93
C PRO A 142 -8.15 -3.22 5.64
N SER A 143 -7.51 -3.83 6.64
CA SER A 143 -6.19 -4.45 6.45
C SER A 143 -6.23 -5.61 5.47
N SER A 144 -7.31 -6.41 5.49
CA SER A 144 -7.51 -7.50 4.54
C SER A 144 -7.59 -6.98 3.10
N PHE A 145 -8.30 -5.87 2.89
CA PHE A 145 -8.38 -5.23 1.58
C PHE A 145 -7.00 -4.73 1.11
N TRP A 146 -6.21 -4.16 2.02
CA TRP A 146 -4.84 -3.67 1.77
C TRP A 146 -3.80 -4.78 1.61
N ILE A 147 -4.16 -6.04 1.90
CA ILE A 147 -3.32 -7.22 1.62
C ILE A 147 -3.75 -7.88 0.31
N ILE A 148 -5.04 -8.16 0.17
CA ILE A 148 -5.58 -8.95 -0.94
C ILE A 148 -5.38 -8.22 -2.27
N VAL A 149 -5.68 -6.92 -2.36
CA VAL A 149 -5.55 -6.20 -3.64
C VAL A 149 -4.08 -6.07 -4.06
N PRO A 150 -3.14 -5.62 -3.21
CA PRO A 150 -1.74 -5.58 -3.61
C PRO A 150 -1.17 -6.97 -3.95
N ALA A 151 -1.58 -8.04 -3.28
CA ALA A 151 -1.20 -9.41 -3.66
C ALA A 151 -1.66 -9.76 -5.09
N MET A 152 -2.91 -9.41 -5.45
CA MET A 152 -3.41 -9.59 -6.81
C MET A 152 -2.64 -8.74 -7.83
N LEU A 153 -2.24 -7.52 -7.47
CA LEU A 153 -1.44 -6.65 -8.34
C LEU A 153 -0.04 -7.21 -8.57
N ILE A 154 0.61 -7.75 -7.55
CA ILE A 154 1.91 -8.42 -7.65
C ILE A 154 1.82 -9.56 -8.67
N VAL A 155 0.81 -10.43 -8.55
CA VAL A 155 0.61 -11.56 -9.46
C VAL A 155 0.32 -11.08 -10.89
N GLN A 156 -0.55 -10.09 -11.06
CA GLN A 156 -0.91 -9.57 -12.39
C GLN A 156 0.27 -8.88 -13.09
N CYS A 157 0.99 -8.01 -12.39
CA CYS A 157 2.14 -7.31 -12.95
C CYS A 157 3.29 -8.31 -13.23
N GLY A 158 3.56 -9.23 -12.30
CA GLY A 158 4.58 -10.27 -12.47
C GLY A 158 4.32 -11.15 -13.69
N ARG A 159 3.09 -11.62 -13.89
CA ARG A 159 2.73 -12.44 -15.06
C ARG A 159 2.93 -11.70 -16.40
N ARG A 160 2.63 -10.40 -16.43
CA ARG A 160 2.81 -9.58 -17.65
C ARG A 160 4.28 -9.28 -17.93
N LEU A 161 5.07 -9.02 -16.89
CA LEU A 161 6.51 -8.85 -17.01
C LEU A 161 7.18 -10.15 -17.49
N SER A 162 6.84 -11.30 -16.93
CA SER A 162 7.39 -12.58 -17.37
C SER A 162 6.99 -12.94 -18.80
N GLY A 163 5.79 -12.56 -19.24
CA GLY A 163 5.36 -12.73 -20.63
C GLY A 163 6.01 -11.76 -21.61
N ALA A 164 6.54 -10.63 -21.13
CA ALA A 164 7.23 -9.63 -21.95
C ALA A 164 8.68 -10.03 -22.29
N VAL A 165 9.29 -10.92 -21.52
CA VAL A 165 10.62 -11.46 -21.81
C VAL A 165 10.48 -12.42 -23.00
N PRO A 166 11.03 -12.10 -24.19
CA PRO A 166 11.06 -13.05 -25.29
C PRO A 166 11.83 -14.27 -24.81
N GLY A 167 11.23 -15.46 -24.94
CA GLY A 167 11.80 -16.68 -24.40
C GLY A 167 13.29 -16.79 -24.70
N SER A 168 14.09 -16.95 -23.65
CA SER A 168 15.29 -17.77 -23.69
C SER A 168 14.84 -19.16 -24.14
N LYS A 169 14.65 -19.33 -25.46
CA LYS A 169 14.62 -20.65 -26.07
C LYS A 169 16.02 -21.17 -25.84
N ALA A 170 16.19 -22.02 -24.84
CA ALA A 170 17.43 -22.76 -24.65
C ALA A 170 17.83 -23.34 -26.01
N ALA A 171 18.93 -22.86 -26.57
CA ALA A 171 19.44 -23.36 -27.84
C ALA A 171 19.65 -24.87 -27.67
N PRO A 172 19.24 -25.71 -28.64
CA PRO A 172 19.54 -27.14 -28.55
C PRO A 172 21.05 -27.29 -28.52
N GLN A 173 21.59 -27.77 -27.41
CA GLN A 173 23.00 -28.19 -27.34
C GLN A 173 23.19 -29.28 -28.40
N LYS A 174 23.81 -28.92 -29.52
CA LYS A 174 24.32 -29.91 -30.48
C LYS A 174 25.33 -30.75 -29.71
N ARG A 175 24.93 -31.97 -29.34
CA ARG A 175 25.83 -33.02 -28.86
C ARG A 175 26.91 -33.20 -29.94
N LYS A 176 28.14 -32.71 -29.68
CA LYS A 176 29.31 -33.06 -30.47
C LYS A 176 29.46 -34.58 -30.37
N LYS A 177 29.17 -35.30 -31.46
CA LYS A 177 29.66 -36.67 -31.63
C LYS A 177 31.17 -36.55 -31.75
N ILE A 178 31.88 -36.97 -30.71
CA ILE A 178 33.31 -37.25 -30.77
C ILE A 178 33.41 -38.57 -31.54
N GLY A 179 33.96 -38.49 -32.75
CA GLY A 179 34.38 -39.65 -33.52
C GLY A 179 35.72 -40.16 -33.05
#